data_AF-A0A522IQA7-F1
#
_entry.id   AF-A0A522IQA7-F1
#
_cell.length_a   1.000
_cell.length_b   1.000
_cell.length_c   1.000
_cell.angle_alpha   90.00
_cell.angle_beta   90.00
_cell.angle_gamma   90.00
#
_symmetry.space_group_name_H-M   'P 1'
#
loop_
_entity.id
_entity.type
_entity.pdbx_description
1 polymer ?
#
loop_
_entity_poly.entity_id
_entity_poly.type
_entity_poly.pdbx_seq_one_letter_code
_entity_poly.pdbx_strand_id
1 'polypeptide(L)' 'MKTVEFYFDFGSPASYLAWTQLPAIAAQRGAQLVYRPVLLGGIHKATNNTSPAAIPAKGAWMQVDL' A
#
# COMPACT_ATOMS: atom_id res chain seq x y z
N MET A 1 3.49 -23.95 2.41
CA MET A 1 3.54 -22.81 1.47
C MET A 1 3.32 -21.54 2.28
N LYS A 2 4.14 -20.49 2.12
CA LYS A 2 3.94 -19.21 2.82
C LYS A 2 2.94 -18.35 2.06
N THR A 3 2.21 -17.49 2.77
CA THR A 3 1.22 -16.59 2.18
C THR A 3 1.58 -15.14 2.48
N VAL A 4 1.47 -14.28 1.48
CA VAL A 4 1.58 -12.82 1.58
C VAL A 4 0.19 -12.25 1.37
N GLU A 5 -0.37 -11.64 2.41
CA GLU A 5 -1.65 -10.93 2.33
C GLU A 5 -1.38 -9.47 2.03
N PHE A 6 -1.75 -9.04 0.82
CA PHE A 6 -1.52 -7.68 0.37
C PHE A 6 -2.80 -6.86 0.47
N TYR A 7 -2.88 -6.05 1.52
CA TYR A 7 -3.94 -5.06 1.71
C TYR A 7 -3.61 -3.81 0.91
N PHE A 8 -4.51 -3.41 0.01
CA PHE A 8 -4.25 -2.29 -0.91
C PHE A 8 -5.50 -1.44 -1.16
N ASP A 9 -5.27 -0.17 -1.46
CA ASP A 9 -6.27 0.77 -1.94
C ASP A 9 -5.72 1.43 -3.23
N PHE A 10 -6.57 1.61 -4.24
CA PHE A 10 -6.19 2.27 -5.50
C PHE A 10 -5.80 3.74 -5.33
N GLY A 11 -6.25 4.40 -4.26
CA GLY A 11 -5.83 5.76 -3.90
C GLY A 11 -4.46 5.83 -3.22
N SER A 12 -3.78 4.71 -2.98
CA SER A 12 -2.47 4.66 -2.33
C SER A 12 -1.34 4.51 -3.37
N PRO A 13 -0.56 5.56 -3.66
CA PRO A 13 0.57 5.47 -4.59
C PRO A 13 1.65 4.47 -4.12
N ALA A 14 1.91 4.38 -2.82
CA ALA A 14 2.83 3.38 -2.27
C ALA A 14 2.30 1.93 -2.47
N SER A 15 0.98 1.73 -2.37
CA SER A 15 0.39 0.42 -2.68
C SER A 15 0.49 0.08 -4.17
N TYR A 16 0.40 1.08 -5.06
CA TYR A 16 0.66 0.86 -6.49
C TYR A 16 2.09 0.37 -6.74
N LEU A 17 3.10 1.02 -6.14
CA LEU A 17 4.48 0.56 -6.24
C LEU A 17 4.63 -0.89 -5.76
N ALA A 18 4.09 -1.22 -4.57
CA ALA A 18 4.12 -2.59 -4.06
C ALA A 18 3.43 -3.60 -5.01
N TRP A 19 2.28 -3.22 -5.59
CA TRP A 19 1.54 -4.05 -6.54
C TRP A 19 2.38 -4.41 -7.79
N THR A 20 3.22 -3.48 -8.28
CA THR A 20 4.11 -3.77 -9.42
C THR A 20 5.23 -4.77 -9.11
N GLN A 21 5.63 -4.91 -7.84
CA GLN A 21 6.80 -5.70 -7.43
C GLN A 21 6.43 -7.05 -6.80
N LEU A 22 5.36 -7.09 -6.01
CA LEU A 22 4.97 -8.24 -5.20
C LEU A 22 4.75 -9.54 -5.99
N PRO A 23 4.18 -9.55 -7.20
CA PRO A 23 4.00 -10.79 -7.96
C PRO A 23 5.32 -11.51 -8.25
N ALA A 24 6.35 -10.78 -8.70
CA ALA A 24 7.66 -11.33 -9.00
C ALA A 24 8.35 -11.85 -7.74
N ILE A 25 8.29 -11.07 -6.65
CA ILE A 25 8.87 -11.45 -5.35
C ILE A 25 8.20 -12.71 -4.80
N ALA A 26 6.87 -12.78 -4.83
CA ALA A 26 6.11 -13.93 -4.33
C ALA A 26 6.45 -15.20 -5.13
N ALA A 27 6.53 -15.09 -6.46
CA ALA A 27 6.93 -16.21 -7.33
C ALA A 27 8.34 -16.71 -7.02
N GLN A 28 9.33 -15.81 -6.90
CA GLN A 28 10.72 -16.16 -6.56
C GLN A 28 10.87 -16.86 -5.21
N ARG A 29 9.93 -16.65 -4.28
CA ARG A 29 9.96 -17.22 -2.93
C ARG A 29 9.00 -18.40 -2.75
N GLY A 30 8.29 -18.81 -3.80
CA GLY A 30 7.28 -19.87 -3.72
C GLY A 30 6.15 -19.53 -2.74
N ALA A 31 5.79 -18.25 -2.64
CA ALA A 31 4.74 -17.76 -1.75
C ALA A 31 3.43 -17.51 -2.52
N GLN A 32 2.29 -17.75 -1.87
CA GLN A 32 0.98 -17.38 -2.39
C GLN A 32 0.73 -15.89 -2.11
N LEU A 33 0.41 -15.11 -3.14
CA LEU A 33 -0.01 -13.72 -2.98
C LEU A 33 -1.53 -13.64 -2.96
N VAL A 34 -2.10 -13.10 -1.87
CA VAL A 34 -3.54 -12.92 -1.67
C VAL A 34 -3.85 -11.43 -1.63
N TYR A 35 -4.62 -10.95 -2.60
CA TYR A 35 -5.03 -9.56 -2.69
C TYR A 35 -6.24 -9.28 -1.79
N ARG A 36 -6.15 -8.20 -1.00
CA ARG A 36 -7.21 -7.77 -0.07
C ARG A 36 -7.51 -6.28 -0.30
N PRO A 37 -8.44 -5.92 -1.21
CA PRO A 37 -8.80 -4.53 -1.41
C PRO A 37 -9.41 -3.95 -0.14
N VAL A 38 -9.00 -2.74 0.22
CA VAL A 38 -9.48 -1.99 1.40
C VAL A 38 -9.77 -0.55 1.03
N LEU A 39 -10.54 0.12 1.90
CA LEU A 39 -10.73 1.55 1.87
C LEU A 39 -9.81 2.21 2.90
N LEU A 40 -8.73 2.82 2.44
CA LEU A 40 -7.68 3.43 3.26
C LEU A 40 -8.23 4.61 4.09
N GLY A 41 -9.16 5.39 3.55
CA GLY A 41 -9.85 6.44 4.30
C GLY A 41 -10.61 5.90 5.52
N GLY A 42 -11.16 4.68 5.41
CA GLY A 42 -11.80 3.99 6.53
C GLY A 42 -10.80 3.57 7.61
N ILE A 43 -9.62 3.08 7.20
CA ILE A 43 -8.53 2.73 8.12
C ILE A 43 -8.04 3.97 8.86
N HIS A 44 -7.75 5.06 8.15
CA HIS A 44 -7.36 6.34 8.75
C HIS A 44 -8.34 6.79 9.83
N LYS A 45 -9.65 6.77 9.52
CA LYS A 45 -10.70 7.12 10.50
C LYS A 45 -10.69 6.18 11.71
N ALA A 46 -10.64 4.86 11.48
CA ALA A 46 -10.68 3.87 12.56
C ALA A 46 -9.47 3.96 13.51
N THR A 47 -8.30 4.38 13.00
CA THR A 47 -7.07 4.49 13.78
C THR A 47 -6.76 5.91 14.25
N ASN A 48 -7.68 6.86 14.09
CA ASN A 48 -7.45 8.29 14.36
C ASN A 48 -6.16 8.83 13.69
N ASN A 49 -5.93 8.43 12.44
CA ASN A 49 -4.79 8.82 11.63
C ASN A 49 -5.24 9.69 10.44
N THR A 50 -4.31 10.40 9.82
CA THR A 50 -4.56 11.26 8.66
C THR A 50 -3.61 10.91 7.52
N SER A 51 -4.08 11.05 6.28
CA SER A 51 -3.24 10.86 5.09
C SER A 51 -2.00 11.76 5.15
N PRO A 52 -0.78 11.23 4.92
CA PRO A 52 0.42 12.05 4.83
C PRO A 52 0.33 13.12 3.74
N ALA A 53 -0.42 12.87 2.66
CA ALA A 53 -0.66 13.83 1.59
C ALA A 53 -1.41 15.09 2.06
N ALA A 54 -2.16 15.01 3.16
CA ALA A 54 -2.86 16.16 3.74
C ALA A 54 -1.96 17.03 4.65
N ILE A 55 -0.73 16.57 4.94
CA ILE A 55 0.25 17.32 5.74
C ILE A 55 1.22 18.01 4.77
N PRO A 56 1.25 19.35 4.64
CA PRO A 56 1.93 20.02 3.53
C PRO A 56 3.38 19.60 3.29
N ALA A 57 4.19 19.54 4.34
CA ALA A 57 5.59 19.13 4.22
C ALA A 57 5.76 17.67 3.77
N LYS A 58 4.89 16.75 4.25
CA LYS A 58 4.93 15.34 3.87
C LYS A 58 4.37 15.13 2.47
N GLY A 59 3.29 15.82 2.11
CA GLY A 59 2.72 15.81 0.78
C GLY A 59 3.71 16.30 -0.28
N ALA A 60 4.45 17.38 -0.01
CA ALA A 60 5.49 17.86 -0.90
C ALA A 60 6.61 16.82 -1.11
N TRP A 61 7.05 16.15 -0.03
CA TRP A 61 8.03 15.06 -0.12
C TRP A 61 7.51 13.89 -0.97
N MET A 62 6.26 13.48 -0.78
CA MET A 62 5.66 12.35 -1.51
C MET A 62 5.65 12.57 -3.03
N GLN A 63 5.55 13.81 -3.52
CA GLN A 63 5.57 14.10 -4.96
C GLN A 63 6.95 13.88 -5.61
N VAL A 64 8.02 13.83 -4.81
CA VAL A 64 9.38 13.59 -5.28
C VAL A 64 9.77 12.12 -5.12
N ASP A 65 9.23 11.46 -4.09
CA ASP A 65 9.57 10.10 -3.69
C ASP A 65 8.82 9.02 -4.48
N LEU A 66 7.56 9.28 -4.86
CA LEU A 66 6.62 8.29 -5.45
C LEU A 66 6.39 8.52 -6.95
#